data_AF-A0A937W771-F1
#
_entry.id   AF-A0A937W771-F1
#
_cell.length_a   1.000
_cell.length_b   1.000
_cell.length_c   1.000
_cell.angle_alpha   90.00
_cell.angle_beta   90.00
_cell.angle_gamma   90.00
#
_symmetry.space_group_name_H-M   'P 1'
#
loop_
_entity.id
_entity.type
_entity.pdbx_description
1 polymer ?
#
loop_
_entity_poly.entity_id
_entity_poly.type
_entity_poly.pdbx_seq_one_letter_code
_entity_poly.pdbx_strand_id
1 'polypeptide(L)'
;MDVESSNVLVVKDVYGEDLSPPDVNDLMTGLVTKVRESFPLVQGAVLRADQKKVLVNLGRKASLKAQMKLLIFRCTGDDPAKQASTDEECDADTEVLDEAFVDEVSDERSQGTLRQGKAAIKEADRVITK
;
A
#
# COMPACT_ATOMS: atom_id res chain seq x y z
N MET A 1 15.11 2.64 -3.01
CA MET A 1 14.85 4.07 -2.78
C MET A 1 13.74 4.49 -3.73
N ASP A 2 12.83 5.37 -3.28
CA ASP A 2 11.89 6.02 -4.18
C ASP A 2 12.64 7.14 -4.93
N VAL A 3 12.68 7.07 -6.26
CA VAL A 3 13.45 8.03 -7.07
C VAL A 3 12.79 9.42 -7.08
N GLU A 4 11.48 9.48 -6.85
CA GLU A 4 10.71 10.73 -6.84
C GLU A 4 10.89 11.52 -5.54
N SER A 5 10.86 10.84 -4.39
CA SER A 5 11.00 11.49 -3.08
C SER A 5 12.40 11.39 -2.45
N SER A 6 13.32 10.64 -3.07
CA SER A 6 14.64 10.29 -2.51
C SER A 6 14.59 9.58 -1.15
N ASN A 7 13.44 9.01 -0.79
CA ASN A 7 13.24 8.35 0.50
C ASN A 7 13.73 6.89 0.47
N VAL A 8 14.29 6.47 1.61
CA VAL A 8 14.70 5.07 1.84
C VAL A 8 13.48 4.26 2.26
N LEU A 9 12.96 3.45 1.34
CA LEU A 9 11.77 2.62 1.57
C LEU A 9 12.06 1.34 2.36
N VAL A 10 13.22 0.74 2.14
CA VAL A 10 13.61 -0.52 2.80
C VAL A 10 15.14 -0.63 2.86
N VAL A 11 15.64 -1.15 3.98
CA VAL A 11 17.04 -1.56 4.16
C VAL A 11 17.01 -3.05 4.51
N LYS A 12 17.76 -3.87 3.75
CA LYS A 12 17.90 -5.31 4.00
C LYS A 12 19.36 -5.70 3.83
N ASP A 13 19.79 -6.60 4.69
CA ASP A 13 21.11 -7.19 4.73
C ASP A 13 21.04 -8.70 4.48
N VAL A 14 22.12 -9.22 3.90
CA VAL A 14 22.39 -10.65 3.76
C VAL A 14 23.86 -10.87 4.11
N TYR A 15 24.12 -11.96 4.83
CA TYR A 15 25.46 -12.31 5.31
C TYR A 15 25.72 -13.79 5.00
N GLY A 16 26.94 -14.09 4.54
CA GLY A 16 27.46 -15.44 4.37
C GLY A 16 28.96 -15.46 4.66
N GLU A 17 29.46 -16.57 5.22
CA GLU A 17 30.88 -16.75 5.56
C GLU A 17 31.70 -17.16 4.33
N ASP A 18 31.11 -17.95 3.42
CA ASP A 18 31.70 -18.30 2.13
C ASP A 18 31.15 -17.37 1.05
N LEU A 19 32.05 -16.81 0.24
CA LEU A 19 31.76 -15.88 -0.85
C LEU A 19 32.03 -16.52 -2.22
N SER A 20 31.96 -17.85 -2.28
CA SER A 20 32.03 -18.58 -3.54
C SER A 20 30.88 -18.15 -4.49
N PRO A 21 31.07 -18.19 -5.82
CA PRO A 21 30.03 -17.78 -6.77
C PRO A 21 28.63 -18.40 -6.57
N PRO A 22 28.47 -19.71 -6.25
CA PRO A 22 27.15 -20.25 -5.94
C PRO A 22 26.55 -19.70 -4.64
N ASP A 23 27.35 -19.52 -3.59
CA ASP A 23 26.87 -18.98 -2.31
C ASP A 23 26.42 -17.52 -2.44
N VAL A 24 27.12 -16.73 -3.25
CA VAL A 24 26.69 -15.36 -3.58
C VAL A 24 25.33 -15.35 -4.28
N ASN A 25 25.06 -16.30 -5.17
CA ASN A 25 23.77 -16.40 -5.85
C ASN A 25 22.62 -16.71 -4.86
N ASP A 26 22.89 -17.57 -3.88
CA ASP A 26 21.93 -17.90 -2.83
C ASP A 26 21.68 -16.70 -1.90
N LEU A 27 22.73 -15.96 -1.52
CA LEU A 27 22.61 -14.72 -0.76
C LEU A 27 21.78 -13.67 -1.52
N MET A 28 21.99 -13.53 -2.82
CA MET A 28 21.22 -12.62 -3.67
C MET A 28 19.76 -13.04 -3.78
N THR A 29 19.49 -14.34 -3.88
CA THR A 29 18.13 -14.87 -3.86
C THR A 29 17.43 -14.56 -2.55
N GLY A 30 18.12 -14.74 -1.41
CA GLY A 30 17.61 -14.36 -0.10
C GLY A 30 17.33 -12.85 0.03
N LEU A 31 18.19 -12.00 -0.52
CA LEU A 31 17.98 -10.56 -0.54
C LEU A 31 16.73 -10.19 -1.35
N VAL A 32 16.58 -10.76 -2.55
CA VAL A 32 15.41 -10.53 -3.42
C VAL A 32 14.13 -10.92 -2.69
N THR A 33 14.09 -12.07 -2.03
CA THR A 33 12.93 -12.53 -1.25
C THR A 33 12.60 -11.54 -0.12
N LYS A 34 13.59 -11.13 0.69
CA LYS A 34 13.40 -10.15 1.77
C LYS A 34 12.89 -8.80 1.28
N VAL A 35 13.30 -8.37 0.08
CA VAL A 35 12.82 -7.12 -0.54
C VAL A 35 11.37 -7.29 -1.01
N ARG A 36 11.02 -8.39 -1.67
CA ARG A 36 9.64 -8.65 -2.13
C ARG A 36 8.64 -8.67 -0.98
N GLU A 37 8.99 -9.33 0.13
CA GLU A 37 8.15 -9.39 1.33
C GLU A 37 7.95 -8.02 2.00
N SER A 38 8.78 -7.02 1.67
CA SER A 38 8.71 -5.70 2.29
C SER A 38 7.64 -4.78 1.70
N PHE A 39 7.05 -5.14 0.56
CA PHE A 39 6.02 -4.39 -0.16
C PHE A 39 4.81 -5.27 -0.46
N PRO A 40 4.04 -5.67 0.57
CA PRO A 40 2.87 -6.49 0.37
C PRO A 40 1.79 -5.69 -0.36
N LEU A 41 1.13 -6.34 -1.31
CA LEU A 41 -0.12 -5.89 -1.91
C LEU A 41 -1.25 -6.17 -0.92
N VAL A 42 -1.73 -5.15 -0.22
CA VAL A 42 -2.85 -5.25 0.72
C VAL A 42 -3.98 -4.33 0.28
N GLN A 43 -5.20 -4.83 0.41
CA GLN A 43 -6.42 -4.10 0.09
C GLN A 43 -7.17 -3.73 1.37
N GLY A 44 -7.77 -2.55 1.35
CA GLY A 44 -8.55 -1.99 2.45
C GLY A 44 -9.59 -0.99 1.95
N ALA A 45 -10.12 -0.22 2.87
CA ALA A 45 -11.14 0.77 2.63
C ALA A 45 -10.82 2.10 3.34
N VAL A 46 -11.31 3.18 2.76
CA VAL A 46 -11.31 4.52 3.34
C VAL A 46 -12.33 4.57 4.47
N LEU A 47 -11.85 4.90 5.67
CA LEU A 47 -12.70 5.15 6.84
C LEU A 47 -13.19 6.59 6.87
N ARG A 48 -12.33 7.53 6.44
CA ARG A 48 -12.64 8.96 6.35
C ARG A 48 -11.68 9.64 5.39
N ALA A 49 -12.18 10.62 4.63
CA ALA A 49 -11.35 11.49 3.83
C ALA A 49 -11.73 12.96 4.08
N ASP A 50 -10.70 13.79 4.24
CA ASP A 50 -10.77 15.25 4.24
C ASP A 50 -10.04 15.78 3.00
N GLN A 51 -10.03 17.10 2.77
CA GLN A 51 -9.48 17.73 1.55
C GLN A 51 -8.04 17.32 1.19
N LYS A 52 -7.21 16.97 2.18
CA LYS A 52 -5.80 16.58 1.97
C LYS A 52 -5.39 15.32 2.71
N LYS A 53 -6.27 14.74 3.53
CA LYS A 53 -5.92 13.67 4.45
C LYS A 53 -6.90 12.52 4.27
N VAL A 54 -6.40 11.30 4.34
CA VAL A 54 -7.20 10.09 4.28
C VAL A 54 -6.86 9.21 5.48
N LEU A 55 -7.89 8.63 6.08
CA LEU A 55 -7.78 7.59 7.10
C LEU A 55 -8.29 6.29 6.51
N VAL A 56 -7.46 5.24 6.57
CA VAL A 56 -7.78 3.92 6.02
C VAL A 56 -7.70 2.85 7.10
N ASN A 57 -8.41 1.74 6.90
CA ASN A 57 -8.45 0.60 7.82
C ASN A 57 -7.24 -0.37 7.66
N LEU A 58 -6.12 0.13 7.14
CA LEU A 58 -4.87 -0.61 6.99
C LEU A 58 -3.85 -0.07 7.99
N GLY A 59 -3.20 -0.96 8.72
CA GLY A 59 -2.20 -0.61 9.73
C GLY A 59 -1.01 -1.57 9.72
N ARG A 60 -0.23 -1.58 10.79
CA ARG A 60 0.93 -2.46 10.94
C ARG A 60 0.57 -3.93 10.85
N LYS A 61 -0.62 -4.33 11.31
CA LYS A 61 -1.11 -5.72 11.19
C LYS A 61 -1.29 -6.16 9.74
N ALA A 62 -1.59 -5.22 8.84
CA ALA A 62 -1.64 -5.44 7.39
C ALA A 62 -0.26 -5.19 6.73
N SER A 63 0.82 -5.14 7.52
CA SER A 63 2.18 -4.87 7.06
C SER A 63 2.36 -3.53 6.33
N LEU A 64 1.47 -2.56 6.58
CA LEU A 64 1.60 -1.21 6.05
C LEU A 64 2.72 -0.45 6.78
N LYS A 65 3.48 0.35 6.05
CA LYS A 65 4.60 1.16 6.58
C LYS A 65 4.41 2.63 6.21
N ALA A 66 4.99 3.50 7.02
CA ALA A 66 5.09 4.92 6.67
C ALA A 66 5.83 5.08 5.34
N GLN A 67 5.50 6.13 4.60
CA GLN A 67 6.02 6.49 3.28
C GLN A 67 5.67 5.52 2.15
N MET A 68 4.81 4.52 2.40
CA MET A 68 4.21 3.73 1.31
C MET A 68 3.19 4.57 0.53
N LYS A 69 3.03 4.23 -0.75
CA LYS A 69 2.02 4.82 -1.62
C LYS A 69 0.75 3.96 -1.57
N LEU A 70 -0.40 4.63 -1.53
CA LEU A 70 -1.73 4.05 -1.58
C LEU A 70 -2.43 4.56 -2.82
N LEU A 71 -3.14 3.68 -3.51
CA LEU A 71 -4.02 4.01 -4.61
C LEU A 71 -5.47 3.91 -4.13
N ILE A 72 -6.23 4.99 -4.28
CA ILE A 72 -7.64 5.05 -3.90
C ILE A 72 -8.47 4.94 -5.18
N PHE A 73 -9.40 4.00 -5.21
CA PHE A 73 -10.23 3.73 -6.37
C PHE A 73 -11.66 3.36 -5.96
N ARG A 74 -12.57 3.53 -6.91
CA ARG A 74 -13.97 3.12 -6.78
C ARG A 74 -14.35 2.22 -7.93
N CYS A 75 -15.14 1.20 -7.63
CA CYS A 75 -15.65 0.29 -8.64
C CYS A 75 -17.03 0.79 -9.08
N THR A 76 -17.12 1.25 -10.32
CA THR A 76 -18.34 1.78 -10.93
C THR A 76 -19.14 0.62 -11.50
N GLY A 77 -20.18 0.19 -10.77
CA GLY A 77 -21.06 -0.91 -11.20
C GLY A 77 -21.66 -1.72 -10.05
N ASP A 78 -21.06 -1.65 -8.86
CA ASP A 78 -21.60 -2.32 -7.67
C ASP A 78 -22.63 -1.45 -6.94
N ASP A 79 -23.78 -2.07 -6.63
CA ASP A 79 -24.78 -1.50 -5.73
C ASP A 79 -24.13 -1.16 -4.37
N PRO A 80 -24.46 -0.02 -3.75
CA PRO A 80 -23.89 0.38 -2.45
C PRO A 80 -24.20 -0.62 -1.32
N ALA A 81 -25.14 -1.56 -1.54
CA ALA A 81 -25.47 -2.64 -0.63
C ALA A 81 -24.52 -3.86 -0.71
N LYS A 82 -23.80 -4.06 -1.83
CA LYS A 82 -22.79 -5.12 -1.99
C LYS A 82 -21.38 -4.68 -1.57
N GLN A 83 -21.13 -3.37 -1.53
CA GLN A 83 -19.85 -2.76 -1.12
C GLN A 83 -19.41 -3.04 0.33
N ALA A 84 -20.14 -3.85 1.09
CA ALA A 84 -19.89 -4.14 2.51
C ALA A 84 -18.74 -5.14 2.75
N SER A 85 -18.32 -5.91 1.74
CA SER A 85 -17.18 -6.83 1.82
C SER A 85 -15.99 -6.33 1.01
N THR A 86 -14.89 -6.02 1.70
CA THR A 86 -13.60 -5.59 1.13
C THR A 86 -12.95 -6.65 0.22
N ASP A 87 -13.50 -7.87 0.16
CA ASP A 87 -12.92 -9.06 -0.48
C ASP A 87 -13.60 -9.45 -1.82
N GLU A 88 -14.61 -8.69 -2.29
CA GLU A 88 -15.23 -8.98 -3.59
C GLU A 88 -14.41 -8.35 -4.73
N GLU A 89 -14.07 -9.11 -5.76
CA GLU A 89 -13.44 -8.59 -6.96
C GLU A 89 -14.35 -7.53 -7.61
N CYS A 90 -13.75 -6.45 -8.11
CA CYS A 90 -14.53 -5.45 -8.84
C CYS A 90 -14.89 -6.00 -10.21
N ASP A 91 -16.10 -6.54 -10.33
CA ASP A 91 -16.64 -7.12 -11.57
C ASP A 91 -16.86 -6.07 -12.69
N ALA A 92 -16.72 -4.78 -12.37
CA ALA A 92 -17.02 -3.65 -13.26
C ALA A 92 -15.83 -2.67 -13.38
N ASP A 93 -16.03 -1.61 -14.17
CA ASP A 93 -15.02 -0.57 -14.42
C ASP A 93 -14.47 0.03 -13.11
N THR A 94 -13.15 0.20 -13.04
CA THR A 94 -12.48 0.83 -11.89
C THR A 94 -12.10 2.27 -12.21
N GLU A 95 -12.60 3.22 -11.43
CA GLU A 95 -12.22 4.63 -11.50
C GLU A 95 -11.18 4.94 -10.41
N VAL A 96 -9.98 5.38 -10.83
CA VAL A 96 -8.94 5.85 -9.90
C VAL A 96 -9.29 7.26 -9.44
N LEU A 97 -9.45 7.44 -8.13
CA LEU A 97 -9.84 8.71 -7.52
C LEU A 97 -8.62 9.58 -7.19
N ASP A 98 -7.64 9.03 -6.46
CA ASP A 98 -6.41 9.74 -6.09
C ASP A 98 -5.32 8.76 -5.60
N GLU A 99 -4.11 9.29 -5.43
CA GLU A 99 -2.99 8.62 -4.75
C GLU A 99 -2.78 9.26 -3.36
N ALA A 100 -2.42 8.47 -2.35
CA ALA A 100 -2.08 8.96 -1.02
C ALA A 100 -0.71 8.44 -0.57
N PHE A 101 0.00 9.24 0.22
CA PHE A 101 1.23 8.85 0.90
C PHE A 101 0.93 8.58 2.36
N VAL A 102 1.36 7.43 2.88
CA VAL A 102 1.18 7.09 4.28
C VAL A 102 2.13 7.92 5.15
N ASP A 103 1.59 8.73 6.05
CA ASP A 103 2.39 9.54 6.97
C ASP A 103 2.53 8.83 8.33
N GLU A 104 1.42 8.33 8.86
CA GLU A 104 1.35 7.71 10.18
C GLU A 104 0.67 6.34 10.12
N VAL A 105 1.25 5.35 10.80
CA VAL A 105 0.74 3.97 10.84
C VAL A 105 0.57 3.52 12.28
N SER A 106 -0.69 3.28 12.66
CA SER A 106 -1.11 2.59 13.88
C SER A 106 -1.28 1.08 13.62
N ASP A 107 -1.62 0.31 14.64
CA ASP A 107 -1.70 -1.15 14.51
C ASP A 107 -2.78 -1.61 13.51
N GLU A 108 -3.93 -0.93 13.50
CA GLU A 108 -5.10 -1.29 12.68
C GLU A 108 -5.51 -0.24 11.65
N ARG A 109 -4.89 0.95 11.69
CA ARG A 109 -5.27 2.09 10.84
C ARG A 109 -4.04 2.89 10.45
N SER A 110 -4.16 3.64 9.37
CA SER A 110 -3.11 4.56 8.94
C SER A 110 -3.72 5.84 8.39
N GLN A 111 -2.97 6.92 8.58
CA GLN A 111 -3.28 8.22 8.03
C GLN A 111 -2.29 8.53 6.91
N GLY A 112 -2.81 9.09 5.83
CA GLY A 112 -1.99 9.55 4.72
C GLY A 112 -2.43 10.88 4.14
N THR A 113 -1.54 11.50 3.40
CA THR A 113 -1.76 12.75 2.68
C THR A 113 -2.07 12.47 1.21
N LEU A 114 -3.16 13.01 0.70
CA LEU A 114 -3.59 12.90 -0.69
C LEU A 114 -2.68 13.74 -1.61
N ARG A 115 -2.38 13.21 -2.79
CA ARG A 115 -1.49 13.86 -3.77
C ARG A 115 -2.18 15.03 -4.47
N GLN A 116 -3.39 14.84 -5.00
CA GLN A 116 -4.10 15.90 -5.72
C GLN A 116 -5.21 16.54 -4.88
N GLY A 117 -5.85 15.77 -3.99
CA GLY A 117 -7.00 16.24 -3.20
C GLY A 117 -8.18 16.69 -4.06
N LYS A 118 -8.28 16.18 -5.29
CA LYS A 118 -9.23 16.65 -6.31
C LYS A 118 -10.52 15.85 -6.36
N ALA A 119 -10.48 14.57 -6.02
CA ALA A 119 -11.64 13.70 -6.10
C ALA A 119 -12.45 13.70 -4.79
N ALA A 120 -13.78 13.63 -4.91
CA ALA A 120 -14.67 13.44 -3.78
C ALA A 120 -14.59 11.98 -3.30
N ILE A 121 -13.58 11.71 -2.47
CA ILE A 121 -13.39 10.43 -1.79
C ILE A 121 -14.46 10.29 -0.70
N LYS A 122 -15.13 9.15 -0.67
CA LYS A 122 -16.19 8.79 0.27
C LYS A 122 -15.71 7.70 1.21
N GLU A 123 -16.40 7.57 2.34
CA GLU A 123 -16.26 6.41 3.21
C GLU A 123 -16.63 5.13 2.42
N ALA A 124 -15.92 4.03 2.67
CA ALA A 124 -16.00 2.75 1.95
C ALA A 124 -15.37 2.71 0.54
N ASP A 125 -14.76 3.79 0.04
CA ASP A 125 -13.91 3.70 -1.16
C ASP A 125 -12.73 2.75 -0.92
N ARG A 126 -12.26 2.06 -1.96
CA ARG A 126 -11.24 1.03 -1.82
C ARG A 126 -9.84 1.60 -1.92
N VAL A 127 -8.91 0.95 -1.22
CA VAL A 127 -7.51 1.34 -1.17
C VAL A 127 -6.64 0.11 -1.37
N ILE A 128 -5.61 0.24 -2.21
CA ILE A 128 -4.58 -0.79 -2.37
C ILE A 128 -3.18 -0.18 -2.25
N THR A 129 -2.24 -0.91 -1.68
CA THR A 129 -0.82 -0.51 -1.67
C THR A 129 -0.20 -0.60 -3.07
N LYS A 130 0.70 0.34 -3.36
CA LYS A 130 1.44 0.43 -4.63
C LYS A 130 2.95 0.34 -4.41
#